data_AF-A0A8R7QAD3-F1
#
_entry.id   AF-A0A8R7QAD3-F1
#
_cell.length_a   1.000
_cell.length_b   1.000
_cell.length_c   1.000
_cell.angle_alpha   90.00
_cell.angle_beta   90.00
_cell.angle_gamma   90.00
#
_symmetry.space_group_name_H-M   'P 1'
#
loop_
_entity.id
_entity.type
_entity.pdbx_description
1 polymer ?
#
loop_
_entity_poly.entity_id
_entity_poly.type
_entity_poly.pdbx_seq_one_letter_code
_entity_poly.pdbx_strand_id
1 'polypeptide(L)'
;MGHRRCLPQNHVFRRRKKEFDNTEEMELAPITMSGSSALRMLQGRVFVLGKIFIVAKKGKGKKKGKDSEKGTEGPEKQKRKRAPNKKSGNVTRKPEKKPEDCFKKKSIFFDLEYGEHNKLRHNLDVMHIEKNVFENLIQTLLDIDSKTKDGLNARLDLREIGIRSSLQPHEGDKGKTELPHAPFNMYKEKKEILCTVVNNCRTPDGCASNFLRCVNMKELRLTGLKSHDCHVILQDILHVALLHCYPSKDVMIIVVELANFFKKLCSKVLDVSELDKLQESIVKTLCNMEKVFLPSFLLSWYI
;
A
#
# COMPACT_ATOMS: atom_id res chain seq x y z
N MET A 1 6.29 -10.25 -6.61
CA MET A 1 6.74 -10.76 -7.91
C MET A 1 5.63 -11.58 -8.52
N GLY A 2 5.61 -11.75 -9.84
CA GLY A 2 4.58 -12.54 -10.52
C GLY A 2 3.60 -11.74 -11.39
N HIS A 3 3.88 -10.46 -11.64
CA HIS A 3 2.98 -9.60 -12.45
C HIS A 3 3.05 -9.95 -13.94
N ARG A 4 4.15 -10.56 -14.40
CA ARG A 4 4.34 -10.90 -15.82
C ARG A 4 3.41 -12.02 -16.27
N ARG A 5 2.93 -12.88 -15.35
CA ARG A 5 1.88 -13.88 -15.61
C ARG A 5 0.57 -13.27 -16.12
N CYS A 6 0.31 -12.00 -15.86
CA CYS A 6 -0.88 -11.30 -16.36
C CYS A 6 -0.69 -10.72 -17.79
N LEU A 7 0.51 -10.77 -18.36
CA LEU A 7 0.77 -10.34 -19.75
C LEU A 7 0.41 -11.45 -20.76
N PRO A 8 0.26 -11.17 -22.06
CA PRO A 8 0.14 -12.22 -23.07
C PRO A 8 1.30 -13.22 -23.04
N GLN A 9 1.04 -14.50 -23.38
CA GLN A 9 2.03 -15.59 -23.29
C GLN A 9 3.29 -15.34 -24.14
N ASN A 10 3.14 -14.63 -25.26
CA ASN A 10 4.23 -14.25 -26.17
C ASN A 10 4.95 -12.96 -25.76
N HIS A 11 4.54 -12.28 -24.68
CA HIS A 11 5.11 -11.01 -24.28
C HIS A 11 6.57 -11.15 -23.83
N VAL A 12 7.45 -10.29 -24.35
CA VAL A 12 8.91 -10.38 -24.14
C VAL A 12 9.30 -10.36 -22.67
N PHE A 13 8.59 -9.60 -21.83
CA PHE A 13 8.88 -9.50 -20.38
C PHE A 13 8.81 -10.83 -19.66
N ARG A 14 7.97 -11.78 -20.10
CA ARG A 14 7.87 -13.12 -19.48
C ARG A 14 9.19 -13.91 -19.52
N ARG A 15 10.08 -13.61 -20.48
CA ARG A 15 11.38 -14.29 -20.67
C ARG A 15 12.59 -13.48 -20.18
N ARG A 16 12.40 -12.20 -19.81
CA ARG A 16 13.51 -11.29 -19.46
C ARG A 16 13.96 -11.43 -18.00
N LYS A 17 14.49 -12.59 -17.62
CA LYS A 17 14.86 -12.90 -16.23
C LYS A 17 15.74 -11.85 -15.53
N LYS A 18 16.76 -11.34 -16.23
CA LYS A 18 17.77 -10.42 -15.65
C LYS A 18 17.21 -9.04 -15.26
N GLU A 19 16.11 -8.60 -15.89
CA GLU A 19 15.49 -7.31 -15.59
C GLU A 19 14.57 -7.36 -14.36
N PHE A 20 14.24 -8.56 -13.87
CA PHE A 20 13.28 -8.79 -12.80
C PHE A 20 13.94 -9.54 -11.63
N ASP A 21 13.47 -10.76 -11.34
CA ASP A 21 13.86 -11.60 -10.19
C ASP A 21 14.68 -12.84 -10.60
N ASN A 22 15.34 -12.79 -11.76
CA ASN A 22 16.06 -13.92 -12.35
C ASN A 22 15.18 -15.15 -12.69
N THR A 23 13.84 -15.01 -12.69
CA THR A 23 12.92 -16.07 -13.12
C THR A 23 12.25 -15.75 -14.46
N GLU A 24 11.73 -16.79 -15.10
CA GLU A 24 10.82 -16.71 -16.25
C GLU A 24 9.40 -17.07 -15.81
N GLU A 25 8.41 -16.33 -16.30
CA GLU A 25 7.00 -16.49 -15.91
C GLU A 25 6.18 -17.00 -17.09
N MET A 26 6.23 -18.33 -17.30
CA MET A 26 5.52 -19.02 -18.39
C MET A 26 4.19 -19.63 -17.94
N GLU A 27 3.86 -19.55 -16.65
CA GLU A 27 2.57 -20.00 -16.13
C GLU A 27 1.42 -19.13 -16.65
N LEU A 28 0.21 -19.70 -16.59
CA LEU A 28 -1.02 -18.95 -16.87
C LEU A 28 -1.27 -17.91 -15.77
N ALA A 29 -2.02 -16.86 -16.14
CA ALA A 29 -2.49 -15.88 -15.19
C ALA A 29 -3.29 -16.57 -14.06
N PRO A 30 -3.12 -16.18 -12.79
CA PRO A 30 -3.93 -16.70 -11.70
C PRO A 30 -5.42 -16.57 -12.01
N ILE A 31 -6.19 -17.62 -11.74
CA ILE A 31 -7.64 -17.62 -11.95
C ILE A 31 -8.25 -16.61 -10.98
N THR A 32 -8.92 -15.59 -11.50
CA THR A 32 -9.65 -14.63 -10.69
C THR A 32 -10.97 -15.25 -10.24
N MET A 33 -11.26 -15.19 -8.93
CA MET A 33 -12.54 -15.64 -8.39
C MET A 33 -13.65 -14.70 -8.88
N SER A 34 -14.71 -15.28 -9.45
CA SER A 34 -15.90 -14.49 -9.82
C SER A 34 -16.68 -14.06 -8.57
N GLY A 35 -17.37 -12.92 -8.62
CA GLY A 35 -18.23 -12.48 -7.52
C GLY A 35 -19.37 -13.45 -7.22
N SER A 36 -19.87 -14.16 -8.23
CA SER A 36 -20.85 -15.23 -8.06
C SER A 36 -20.28 -16.40 -7.25
N SER A 37 -19.03 -16.80 -7.52
CA SER A 37 -18.33 -17.82 -6.72
C SER A 37 -18.09 -17.34 -5.30
N ALA A 38 -17.66 -16.09 -5.12
CA ALA A 38 -17.52 -15.48 -3.80
C ALA A 38 -18.87 -15.41 -3.05
N LEU A 39 -20.01 -15.22 -3.73
CA LEU A 39 -21.33 -15.16 -3.07
C LEU A 39 -21.70 -16.49 -2.44
N ARG A 40 -21.53 -17.56 -3.22
CA ARG A 40 -21.84 -18.92 -2.78
C ARG A 40 -21.01 -19.29 -1.55
N MET A 41 -19.75 -18.84 -1.48
CA MET A 41 -18.89 -19.06 -0.32
C MET A 41 -19.38 -18.33 0.96
N LEU A 42 -20.19 -17.29 0.80
CA LEU A 42 -20.75 -16.48 1.90
C LEU A 42 -22.16 -16.89 2.31
N GLN A 43 -22.90 -17.56 1.42
CA GLN A 43 -24.22 -18.09 1.72
C GLN A 43 -24.13 -19.09 2.90
N GLY A 44 -24.98 -18.90 3.91
CA GLY A 44 -25.00 -19.73 5.12
C GLY A 44 -23.99 -19.35 6.21
N ARG A 45 -23.12 -18.35 5.99
CA ARG A 45 -22.24 -17.84 7.05
C ARG A 45 -22.97 -16.85 7.96
N VAL A 46 -22.91 -17.09 9.27
CA VAL A 46 -23.40 -16.15 10.29
C VAL A 46 -22.34 -15.09 10.54
N PHE A 47 -22.62 -13.85 10.17
CA PHE A 47 -21.73 -12.72 10.41
C PHE A 47 -22.12 -12.02 11.70
N VAL A 48 -21.22 -12.02 12.68
CA VAL A 48 -21.41 -11.24 13.91
C VAL A 48 -20.94 -9.80 13.66
N LEU A 49 -21.88 -8.85 13.72
CA LEU A 49 -21.58 -7.43 13.62
C LEU A 49 -21.03 -6.92 14.96
N GLY A 50 -19.95 -6.12 14.90
CA GLY A 50 -19.31 -5.51 16.07
C GLY A 50 -17.99 -6.17 16.49
N LYS A 51 -17.21 -5.47 17.33
CA LYS A 51 -16.02 -6.05 17.97
C LYS A 51 -16.49 -7.10 18.98
N ILE A 52 -16.09 -8.35 18.79
CA ILE A 52 -16.22 -9.37 19.83
C ILE A 52 -15.32 -8.93 20.99
N PHE A 53 -15.90 -8.36 22.05
CA PHE A 53 -15.20 -8.26 23.32
C PHE A 53 -15.05 -9.68 23.86
N ILE A 54 -13.87 -10.25 23.69
CA ILE A 54 -13.51 -11.48 24.39
C ILE A 54 -13.38 -11.10 25.87
N VAL A 55 -14.47 -11.23 26.61
CA VAL A 55 -14.42 -11.20 28.08
C VAL A 55 -13.69 -12.48 28.49
N ALA A 56 -12.41 -12.34 28.83
CA ALA A 56 -11.64 -13.42 29.42
C ALA A 56 -12.39 -13.90 30.67
N LYS A 57 -12.90 -15.14 30.65
CA LYS A 57 -13.43 -15.81 31.84
C LYS A 57 -12.31 -15.86 32.89
N LYS A 58 -12.38 -14.98 33.90
CA LYS A 58 -11.58 -15.13 35.12
C LYS A 58 -11.95 -16.46 35.77
N GLY A 59 -10.96 -17.30 35.96
CA GLY A 59 -11.08 -18.58 36.65
C GLY A 59 -11.67 -18.40 38.05
N LYS A 60 -12.50 -19.38 38.45
CA LYS A 60 -13.09 -19.51 39.79
C LYS A 60 -11.98 -19.53 40.85
N GLY A 61 -12.01 -18.56 41.76
CA GLY A 61 -11.21 -18.52 42.98
C GLY A 61 -12.06 -18.03 44.15
N LYS A 62 -12.35 -18.95 45.08
CA LYS A 62 -12.92 -18.88 46.44
C LYS A 62 -13.49 -17.56 47.01
N LYS A 63 -14.70 -17.70 47.57
CA LYS A 63 -15.43 -16.81 48.50
C LYS A 63 -14.62 -16.39 49.75
N LYS A 64 -14.77 -15.11 50.12
CA LYS A 64 -14.93 -14.46 51.46
C LYS A 64 -15.15 -12.96 51.11
N GLY A 65 -16.19 -12.21 51.44
CA GLY A 65 -17.17 -12.20 52.53
C GLY A 65 -16.99 -10.88 53.30
N LYS A 66 -17.81 -9.83 53.03
CA LYS A 66 -18.45 -8.88 53.97
C LYS A 66 -19.01 -7.61 53.27
N ASP A 67 -20.14 -7.15 53.81
CA ASP A 67 -21.03 -6.07 53.39
C ASP A 67 -20.48 -4.64 53.58
N SER A 68 -20.97 -3.66 52.79
CA SER A 68 -21.70 -2.46 53.27
C SER A 68 -21.71 -1.28 52.25
N GLU A 69 -22.93 -0.80 51.98
CA GLU A 69 -23.43 0.56 51.66
C GLU A 69 -22.63 1.67 50.94
N LYS A 70 -23.38 2.34 50.03
CA LYS A 70 -23.51 3.79 49.70
C LYS A 70 -22.32 4.58 49.13
N GLY A 71 -22.65 5.44 48.16
CA GLY A 71 -21.96 6.73 47.97
C GLY A 71 -21.69 7.14 46.52
N THR A 72 -22.36 8.20 46.10
CA THR A 72 -22.15 9.08 44.94
C THR A 72 -20.71 9.57 44.76
N GLU A 73 -20.28 9.79 43.50
CA GLU A 73 -19.57 10.97 42.95
C GLU A 73 -18.78 10.63 41.67
N GLY A 74 -18.77 11.54 40.68
CA GLY A 74 -18.01 11.41 39.42
C GLY A 74 -16.53 11.81 39.56
N PRO A 75 -15.89 12.35 38.51
CA PRO A 75 -15.53 11.78 37.22
C PRO A 75 -13.99 11.59 37.11
N GLU A 76 -13.46 10.53 36.47
CA GLU A 76 -12.00 10.43 36.32
C GLU A 76 -11.47 9.89 34.97
N LYS A 77 -10.57 10.70 34.40
CA LYS A 77 -9.84 10.52 33.13
C LYS A 77 -8.90 9.31 33.21
N GLN A 78 -9.11 8.28 32.39
CA GLN A 78 -8.17 7.15 32.29
C GLN A 78 -7.14 7.32 31.16
N LYS A 79 -5.91 7.64 31.58
CA LYS A 79 -4.65 7.52 30.84
C LYS A 79 -4.49 6.12 30.23
N ARG A 80 -4.25 6.04 28.92
CA ARG A 80 -3.85 4.79 28.23
C ARG A 80 -2.41 4.42 28.63
N LYS A 81 -2.25 3.43 29.50
CA LYS A 81 -0.96 2.76 29.78
C LYS A 81 -0.60 1.82 28.61
N ARG A 82 0.62 1.96 28.09
CA ARG A 82 1.21 1.07 27.06
C ARG A 82 1.54 -0.30 27.68
N ALA A 83 1.17 -1.39 26.99
CA ALA A 83 1.54 -2.75 27.37
C ALA A 83 3.02 -3.04 27.04
N PRO A 84 3.71 -3.89 27.82
CA PRO A 84 5.14 -4.14 27.64
C PRO A 84 5.41 -5.17 26.53
N ASN A 85 6.56 -4.97 25.90
CA ASN A 85 7.13 -5.70 24.78
C ASN A 85 7.41 -7.17 25.14
N LYS A 86 6.98 -8.14 24.31
CA LYS A 86 7.34 -9.56 24.48
C LYS A 86 8.21 -10.02 23.30
N LYS A 87 9.41 -10.49 23.66
CA LYS A 87 10.50 -10.96 22.79
C LYS A 87 10.13 -12.21 21.97
N SER A 88 10.87 -12.34 20.87
CA SER A 88 10.91 -13.36 19.81
C SER A 88 10.90 -14.83 20.23
N GLY A 89 10.28 -15.67 19.39
CA GLY A 89 10.53 -17.11 19.31
C GLY A 89 9.57 -17.84 18.35
N ASN A 90 10.15 -18.51 17.36
CA ASN A 90 9.59 -19.48 16.39
C ASN A 90 8.79 -18.97 15.18
N VAL A 91 9.44 -19.06 14.01
CA VAL A 91 8.83 -19.01 12.67
C VAL A 91 8.10 -20.33 12.42
N THR A 92 6.85 -20.43 12.86
CA THR A 92 5.91 -21.38 12.28
C THR A 92 5.42 -20.83 10.94
N ARG A 93 5.64 -21.57 9.85
CA ARG A 93 5.01 -21.32 8.54
C ARG A 93 3.51 -21.11 8.79
N LYS A 94 2.99 -19.93 8.44
CA LYS A 94 1.55 -19.67 8.52
C LYS A 94 0.85 -20.69 7.62
N PRO A 95 -0.22 -21.37 8.08
CA PRO A 95 -1.00 -22.24 7.21
C PRO A 95 -1.47 -21.43 6.00
N GLU A 96 -1.45 -22.04 4.82
CA GLU A 96 -2.03 -21.46 3.61
C GLU A 96 -3.45 -20.98 3.94
N LYS A 97 -3.69 -19.67 3.75
CA LYS A 97 -5.03 -19.11 3.97
C LYS A 97 -5.95 -19.74 2.95
N LYS A 98 -6.98 -20.45 3.42
CA LYS A 98 -8.04 -20.90 2.51
C LYS A 98 -8.75 -19.65 1.98
N PRO A 99 -9.25 -19.65 0.74
CA PRO A 99 -9.99 -18.49 0.20
C PRO A 99 -11.22 -18.14 1.07
N GLU A 100 -11.69 -19.07 1.89
CA GLU A 100 -12.71 -18.90 2.91
C GLU A 100 -12.32 -17.97 4.09
N ASP A 101 -11.02 -17.76 4.33
CA ASP A 101 -10.49 -16.98 5.46
C ASP A 101 -10.48 -15.46 5.20
N CYS A 102 -10.67 -15.02 3.95
CA CYS A 102 -10.71 -13.59 3.59
C CYS A 102 -12.06 -12.94 3.92
N PHE A 103 -13.10 -13.73 4.20
CA PHE A 103 -14.46 -13.27 4.38
C PHE A 103 -14.90 -13.21 5.86
N LYS A 104 -14.28 -12.33 6.66
CA LYS A 104 -14.57 -12.22 8.10
C LYS A 104 -15.71 -11.28 8.47
N LYS A 105 -16.20 -10.46 7.53
CA LYS A 105 -17.23 -9.43 7.77
C LYS A 105 -18.17 -9.32 6.57
N LYS A 106 -19.48 -9.26 6.82
CA LYS A 106 -20.53 -8.92 5.85
C LYS A 106 -20.82 -7.42 5.96
N SER A 107 -20.82 -6.72 4.84
CA SER A 107 -21.21 -5.31 4.75
C SER A 107 -22.73 -5.18 4.54
N ILE A 108 -23.31 -4.02 4.83
CA ILE A 108 -24.73 -3.75 4.54
C ILE A 108 -25.02 -3.72 3.03
N PHE A 109 -24.01 -3.47 2.20
CA PHE A 109 -24.12 -3.49 0.73
C PHE A 109 -24.43 -4.89 0.16
N PHE A 110 -24.36 -5.93 0.98
CA PHE A 110 -24.73 -7.30 0.58
C PHE A 110 -26.25 -7.51 0.48
N ASP A 111 -27.05 -6.62 1.06
CA ASP A 111 -28.50 -6.72 1.05
C ASP A 111 -29.13 -5.85 -0.07
N LEU A 112 -28.31 -5.22 -0.91
CA LEU A 112 -28.76 -4.46 -2.08
C LEU A 112 -28.97 -5.39 -3.28
N GLU A 113 -30.02 -5.11 -4.07
CA GLU A 113 -30.47 -5.93 -5.20
C GLU A 113 -29.38 -6.15 -6.26
N TYR A 114 -28.55 -5.13 -6.55
CA TYR A 114 -27.43 -5.26 -7.49
C TYR A 114 -26.19 -5.98 -6.89
N GLY A 115 -26.23 -6.31 -5.61
CA GLY A 115 -25.10 -6.90 -4.86
C GLY A 115 -24.68 -8.26 -5.40
N GLU A 116 -25.59 -9.05 -5.97
CA GLU A 116 -25.27 -10.35 -6.57
C GLU A 116 -24.39 -10.23 -7.83
N HIS A 117 -24.50 -9.12 -8.56
CA HIS A 117 -23.77 -8.87 -9.80
C HIS A 117 -22.36 -8.28 -9.57
N ASN A 118 -22.03 -7.86 -8.36
CA ASN A 118 -20.73 -7.25 -8.07
C ASN A 118 -19.62 -8.31 -7.91
N LYS A 119 -18.57 -8.24 -8.75
CA LYS A 119 -17.46 -9.22 -8.78
C LYS A 119 -16.58 -9.17 -7.52
N LEU A 120 -16.51 -8.02 -6.84
CA LEU A 120 -15.72 -7.80 -5.62
C LEU A 120 -16.59 -7.10 -4.56
N ARG A 121 -17.11 -7.86 -3.59
CA ARG A 121 -18.04 -7.37 -2.55
C ARG A 121 -17.39 -6.75 -1.32
N HIS A 122 -16.06 -6.81 -1.24
CA HIS A 122 -15.30 -6.02 -0.29
C HIS A 122 -15.02 -4.70 -0.99
N ASN A 123 -15.78 -3.66 -0.63
CA ASN A 123 -15.60 -2.32 -1.18
C ASN A 123 -14.14 -1.91 -0.99
N LEU A 124 -13.38 -1.95 -2.08
CA LEU A 124 -12.07 -1.35 -2.15
C LEU A 124 -12.32 0.15 -2.11
N ASP A 125 -11.95 0.77 -0.99
CA ASP A 125 -11.99 2.22 -0.88
C ASP A 125 -10.85 2.78 -1.73
N VAL A 126 -11.19 3.16 -2.97
CA VAL A 126 -10.22 3.61 -3.98
C VAL A 126 -9.43 4.82 -3.47
N MET A 127 -10.06 5.75 -2.75
CA MET A 127 -9.32 6.88 -2.15
C MET A 127 -8.28 6.43 -1.14
N HIS A 128 -8.58 5.41 -0.31
CA HIS A 128 -7.60 4.88 0.63
C HIS A 128 -6.48 4.10 -0.08
N ILE A 129 -6.81 3.38 -1.15
CA ILE A 129 -5.81 2.72 -1.99
C ILE A 129 -4.87 3.76 -2.60
N GLU A 130 -5.42 4.78 -3.25
CA GLU A 130 -4.67 5.87 -3.84
C GLU A 130 -3.81 6.59 -2.81
N LYS A 131 -4.35 6.86 -1.62
CA LYS A 131 -3.56 7.41 -0.52
C LYS A 131 -2.37 6.52 -0.19
N ASN A 132 -2.55 5.21 -0.03
CA ASN A 132 -1.47 4.28 0.29
C ASN A 132 -0.43 4.24 -0.83
N VAL A 133 -0.87 4.21 -2.09
CA VAL A 133 0.00 4.27 -3.28
C VAL A 133 0.83 5.54 -3.29
N PHE A 134 0.17 6.68 -3.15
CA PHE A 134 0.80 8.00 -3.13
C PHE A 134 1.81 8.13 -1.98
N GLU A 135 1.41 7.77 -0.76
CA GLU A 135 2.27 7.85 0.42
C GLU A 135 3.51 6.97 0.26
N ASN A 136 3.35 5.72 -0.20
CA ASN A 136 4.49 4.82 -0.44
C ASN A 136 5.41 5.36 -1.53
N LEU A 137 4.85 5.88 -2.62
CA LEU A 137 5.61 6.47 -3.71
C LEU A 137 6.42 7.67 -3.21
N ILE A 138 5.77 8.69 -2.65
CA ILE A 138 6.43 9.90 -2.16
C ILE A 138 7.47 9.60 -1.07
N GLN A 139 7.16 8.72 -0.12
CA GLN A 139 8.10 8.37 0.95
C GLN A 139 9.34 7.67 0.43
N THR A 140 9.20 6.89 -0.66
CA THR A 140 10.32 6.23 -1.33
C THR A 140 11.12 7.24 -2.18
N LEU A 141 10.45 8.08 -2.98
CA LEU A 141 11.12 9.10 -3.80
C LEU A 141 11.90 10.12 -2.96
N LEU A 142 11.32 10.58 -1.86
CA LEU A 142 11.94 11.52 -0.92
C LEU A 142 12.90 10.84 0.06
N ASP A 143 13.03 9.52 0.02
CA ASP A 143 13.87 8.71 0.91
C ASP A 143 13.74 9.13 2.38
N ILE A 144 12.52 9.08 2.90
CA ILE A 144 12.21 9.49 4.28
C ILE A 144 12.53 8.34 5.22
N ASP A 145 13.45 8.58 6.16
CA ASP A 145 13.82 7.63 7.21
C ASP A 145 12.60 7.00 7.88
N SER A 146 12.66 5.69 8.13
CA SER A 146 11.61 4.83 8.72
C SER A 146 10.35 4.60 7.87
N LYS A 147 10.16 5.35 6.79
CA LYS A 147 8.95 5.30 5.95
C LYS A 147 9.22 4.85 4.52
N THR A 148 10.44 5.08 4.02
CA THR A 148 10.88 4.60 2.72
C THR A 148 10.71 3.09 2.58
N LYS A 149 10.36 2.63 1.37
CA LYS A 149 10.39 1.20 1.04
C LYS A 149 11.79 0.70 0.68
N ASP A 150 12.76 1.60 0.71
CA ASP A 150 14.17 1.36 0.43
C ASP A 150 15.00 1.20 1.72
N GLY A 151 14.58 0.28 2.59
CA GLY A 151 15.28 0.05 3.86
C GLY A 151 16.44 -0.95 3.75
N LEU A 152 17.30 -0.99 4.78
CA LEU A 152 18.39 -1.97 4.87
C LEU A 152 17.92 -3.41 4.70
N ASN A 153 16.81 -3.80 5.32
CA ASN A 153 16.24 -5.15 5.19
C ASN A 153 15.86 -5.44 3.73
N ALA A 154 15.19 -4.50 3.05
CA ALA A 154 14.80 -4.67 1.65
C ALA A 154 16.03 -4.84 0.75
N ARG A 155 17.15 -4.21 1.10
CA ARG A 155 18.43 -4.30 0.38
C ARG A 155 19.18 -5.61 0.68
N LEU A 156 19.08 -6.12 1.91
CA LEU A 156 19.58 -7.46 2.26
C LEU A 156 18.77 -8.56 1.55
N ASP A 157 17.45 -8.40 1.41
CA ASP A 157 16.61 -9.31 0.64
C ASP A 157 17.09 -9.43 -0.82
N LEU A 158 17.57 -8.33 -1.43
CA LEU A 158 18.15 -8.38 -2.79
C LEU A 158 19.41 -9.26 -2.86
N ARG A 159 20.22 -9.26 -1.80
CA ARG A 159 21.42 -10.10 -1.70
C ARG A 159 21.03 -11.57 -1.56
N GLU A 160 20.06 -11.87 -0.71
CA GLU A 160 19.57 -13.24 -0.50
C GLU A 160 18.92 -13.81 -1.78
N ILE A 161 18.15 -12.99 -2.50
CA ILE A 161 17.50 -13.38 -3.76
C ILE A 161 18.50 -13.38 -4.93
N GLY A 162 19.68 -12.78 -4.77
CA GLY A 162 20.72 -12.73 -5.81
C GLY A 162 20.39 -11.83 -7.00
N ILE A 163 19.62 -10.75 -6.77
CA ILE A 163 19.18 -9.81 -7.82
C ILE A 163 19.77 -8.42 -7.58
N ARG A 164 19.90 -7.63 -8.65
CA ARG A 164 20.29 -6.21 -8.61
C ARG A 164 21.53 -5.92 -7.75
N SER A 165 22.66 -6.57 -8.07
CA SER A 165 23.92 -6.45 -7.33
C SER A 165 24.36 -5.00 -7.09
N SER A 166 24.09 -4.09 -8.02
CA SER A 166 24.39 -2.65 -7.90
C SER A 166 23.67 -1.94 -6.74
N LEU A 167 22.56 -2.49 -6.26
CA LEU A 167 21.78 -1.94 -5.14
C LEU A 167 22.05 -2.68 -3.82
N GLN A 168 22.82 -3.75 -3.81
CA GLN A 168 23.05 -4.51 -2.58
C GLN A 168 23.91 -3.71 -1.58
N PRO A 169 23.75 -3.92 -0.26
CA PRO A 169 24.61 -3.28 0.72
C PRO A 169 26.06 -3.76 0.55
N HIS A 170 27.03 -2.85 0.73
CA HIS A 170 28.45 -3.19 0.73
C HIS A 170 29.06 -2.83 2.10
N GLU A 171 30.07 -3.57 2.52
CA GLU A 171 30.85 -3.22 3.70
C GLU A 171 31.89 -2.18 3.28
N GLY A 172 31.77 -0.97 3.82
CA GLY A 172 32.77 0.09 3.60
C GLY A 172 33.99 -0.09 4.50
N ASP A 173 35.01 0.75 4.26
CA ASP A 173 36.35 0.69 4.89
C ASP A 173 36.38 0.72 6.44
N LYS A 174 35.24 1.01 7.11
CA LYS A 174 35.13 1.12 8.58
C LYS A 174 34.13 0.13 9.19
N GLY A 175 33.78 -0.95 8.49
CA GLY A 175 32.76 -1.92 8.95
C GLY A 175 31.35 -1.32 9.03
N LYS A 176 31.14 -0.15 8.40
CA LYS A 176 29.80 0.44 8.22
C LYS A 176 29.18 -0.12 6.95
N THR A 177 27.94 -0.57 7.06
CA THR A 177 27.15 -1.00 5.91
C THR A 177 26.74 0.22 5.09
N GLU A 178 27.29 0.36 3.90
CA GLU A 178 26.94 1.43 2.97
C GLU A 178 25.84 0.97 2.01
N LEU A 179 24.84 1.85 1.82
CA LEU A 179 23.72 1.61 0.92
C LEU A 179 23.91 2.44 -0.36
N PRO A 180 24.03 1.79 -1.54
CA PRO A 180 24.15 2.51 -2.79
C PRO A 180 22.89 3.33 -3.07
N HIS A 181 23.09 4.55 -3.59
CA HIS A 181 21.96 5.42 -3.97
C HIS A 181 21.08 4.74 -5.02
N ALA A 182 19.76 4.71 -4.77
CA ALA A 182 18.81 4.06 -5.67
C ALA A 182 18.45 4.95 -6.87
N PRO A 183 18.16 4.38 -8.06
CA PRO A 183 17.72 5.14 -9.23
C PRO A 183 16.34 5.78 -9.08
N PHE A 184 15.61 5.42 -8.01
CA PHE A 184 14.29 5.95 -7.69
C PHE A 184 14.29 6.90 -6.48
N ASN A 185 15.44 7.12 -5.81
CA ASN A 185 15.55 8.11 -4.74
C ASN A 185 15.97 9.46 -5.34
N MET A 186 15.48 10.56 -4.77
CA MET A 186 15.89 11.91 -5.14
C MET A 186 17.11 12.35 -4.34
N TYR A 187 18.03 13.05 -4.98
CA TYR A 187 19.02 13.88 -4.29
C TYR A 187 18.36 15.11 -3.66
N LYS A 188 19.05 15.74 -2.72
CA LYS A 188 18.52 16.85 -1.93
C LYS A 188 17.98 17.99 -2.79
N GLU A 189 18.68 18.35 -3.86
CA GLU A 189 18.29 19.42 -4.79
C GLU A 189 16.94 19.10 -5.46
N LYS A 190 16.74 17.85 -5.88
CA LYS A 190 15.48 17.39 -6.48
C LYS A 190 14.34 17.36 -5.45
N LYS A 191 14.63 16.96 -4.20
CA LYS A 191 13.64 17.00 -3.09
C LYS A 191 13.18 18.44 -2.82
N GLU A 192 14.12 19.40 -2.80
CA GLU A 192 13.83 20.83 -2.62
C GLU A 192 12.92 21.38 -3.72
N ILE A 193 13.18 21.03 -4.99
CA ILE A 193 12.33 21.42 -6.12
C ILE A 193 10.91 20.85 -5.94
N LEU A 194 10.78 19.55 -5.65
CA LEU A 194 9.47 18.92 -5.47
C LEU A 194 8.68 19.59 -4.34
N CYS A 195 9.30 19.74 -3.16
CA CYS A 195 8.67 20.38 -2.01
C CYS A 195 8.28 21.83 -2.32
N THR A 196 9.11 22.57 -3.04
CA THR A 196 8.82 23.95 -3.45
C THR A 196 7.62 24.02 -4.39
N VAL A 197 7.53 23.12 -5.37
CA VAL A 197 6.38 23.07 -6.30
C VAL A 197 5.10 22.75 -5.54
N VAL A 198 5.10 21.74 -4.67
CA VAL A 198 3.92 21.37 -3.87
C VAL A 198 3.54 22.49 -2.89
N ASN A 199 4.51 23.15 -2.26
CA ASN A 199 4.28 24.25 -1.32
C ASN A 199 3.63 25.47 -1.97
N ASN A 200 4.00 25.77 -3.22
CA ASN A 200 3.46 26.91 -3.98
C ASN A 200 2.23 26.54 -4.83
N CYS A 201 1.86 25.27 -4.87
CA CYS A 201 0.71 24.81 -5.63
C CYS A 201 -0.58 25.35 -5.01
N ARG A 202 -1.38 26.03 -5.82
CA ARG A 202 -2.72 26.52 -5.46
C ARG A 202 -3.75 25.77 -6.26
N THR A 203 -4.75 25.23 -5.58
CA THR A 203 -5.90 24.57 -6.20
C THR A 203 -7.12 25.48 -6.16
N PRO A 204 -8.10 25.31 -7.06
CA PRO A 204 -9.40 25.96 -6.96
C PRO A 204 -10.07 25.68 -5.60
N ASP A 205 -10.98 26.56 -5.20
CA ASP A 205 -11.75 26.36 -3.96
C ASP A 205 -12.55 25.05 -4.01
N GLY A 206 -12.58 24.33 -2.88
CA GLY A 206 -13.19 23.01 -2.78
C GLY A 206 -12.44 21.84 -3.45
N CYS A 207 -11.31 22.09 -4.14
CA CYS A 207 -10.54 21.03 -4.82
C CYS A 207 -9.54 20.32 -3.91
N ALA A 208 -8.77 21.03 -3.09
CA ALA A 208 -7.87 20.39 -2.12
C ALA A 208 -7.64 21.31 -0.92
N SER A 209 -7.07 20.76 0.15
CA SER A 209 -6.60 21.58 1.25
C SER A 209 -5.39 22.43 0.85
N ASN A 210 -5.10 23.48 1.63
CA ASN A 210 -3.92 24.30 1.39
C ASN A 210 -2.63 23.50 1.66
N PHE A 211 -1.97 23.06 0.58
CA PHE A 211 -0.75 22.25 0.64
C PHE A 211 0.42 22.91 1.35
N LEU A 212 0.46 24.26 1.44
CA LEU A 212 1.50 24.97 2.20
C LEU A 212 1.57 24.52 3.66
N ARG A 213 0.45 24.08 4.23
CA ARG A 213 0.38 23.55 5.60
C ARG A 213 0.91 22.12 5.72
N CYS A 214 1.07 21.43 4.60
CA CYS A 214 1.44 20.03 4.51
C CYS A 214 2.90 19.82 4.11
N VAL A 215 3.61 20.87 3.67
CA VAL A 215 5.02 20.79 3.30
C VAL A 215 5.91 21.24 4.46
N ASN A 216 6.88 20.42 4.85
CA ASN A 216 7.97 20.84 5.72
C ASN A 216 9.24 21.03 4.89
N MET A 217 9.60 22.29 4.65
CA MET A 217 10.79 22.66 3.86
C MET A 217 12.13 22.38 4.57
N LYS A 218 12.16 22.26 5.90
CA LYS A 218 13.40 21.95 6.63
C LYS A 218 13.77 20.48 6.51
N GLU A 219 12.78 19.62 6.60
CA GLU A 219 12.94 18.16 6.57
C GLU A 219 12.61 17.56 5.19
N LEU A 220 12.25 18.41 4.21
CA LEU A 220 11.91 18.03 2.84
C LEU A 220 10.91 16.88 2.78
N ARG A 221 9.81 17.00 3.53
CA ARG A 221 8.78 15.96 3.63
C ARG A 221 7.37 16.52 3.58
N LEU A 222 6.45 15.71 3.07
CA LEU A 222 5.01 15.97 3.08
C LEU A 222 4.36 15.28 4.28
N THR A 223 3.57 16.01 5.06
CA THR A 223 2.88 15.52 6.26
C THR A 223 1.48 16.11 6.37
N GLY A 224 0.57 15.39 7.02
CA GLY A 224 -0.78 15.90 7.31
C GLY A 224 -1.74 15.96 6.11
N LEU A 225 -1.38 15.36 4.98
CA LEU A 225 -2.29 15.21 3.83
C LEU A 225 -3.42 14.24 4.16
N LYS A 226 -4.65 14.62 3.79
CA LYS A 226 -5.82 13.72 3.86
C LYS A 226 -5.89 12.86 2.61
N SER A 227 -6.74 11.83 2.62
CA SER A 227 -6.91 10.93 1.47
C SER A 227 -7.29 11.68 0.19
N HIS A 228 -8.14 12.71 0.30
CA HIS A 228 -8.52 13.57 -0.83
C HIS A 228 -7.34 14.36 -1.41
N ASP A 229 -6.49 14.92 -0.53
CA ASP A 229 -5.30 15.65 -0.97
C ASP A 229 -4.34 14.72 -1.72
N CYS A 230 -4.12 13.51 -1.20
CA CYS A 230 -3.28 12.50 -1.85
C CYS A 230 -3.84 12.09 -3.22
N HIS A 231 -5.15 11.94 -3.34
CA HIS A 231 -5.85 11.64 -4.60
C HIS A 231 -5.61 12.73 -5.64
N VAL A 232 -5.89 13.99 -5.31
CA VAL A 232 -5.67 15.14 -6.22
C VAL A 232 -4.20 15.25 -6.61
N ILE A 233 -3.28 15.09 -5.65
CA ILE A 233 -1.85 15.17 -5.96
C ILE A 233 -1.45 14.03 -6.89
N LEU A 234 -1.83 12.78 -6.60
CA LEU A 234 -1.44 11.63 -7.40
C LEU A 234 -1.94 11.74 -8.85
N GLN A 235 -3.20 12.13 -9.04
CA GLN A 235 -3.83 12.14 -10.36
C GLN A 235 -3.43 13.34 -11.21
N ASP A 236 -3.34 14.53 -10.62
CA ASP A 236 -3.25 15.78 -11.39
C ASP A 236 -1.95 16.55 -11.21
N ILE A 237 -1.29 16.47 -10.05
CA ILE A 237 -0.18 17.37 -9.71
C ILE A 237 1.17 16.67 -9.78
N LEU A 238 1.25 15.41 -9.32
CA LEU A 238 2.52 14.74 -9.05
C LEU A 238 3.37 14.59 -10.30
N HIS A 239 2.77 14.14 -11.40
CA HIS A 239 3.51 13.97 -12.65
C HIS A 239 4.02 15.31 -13.21
N VAL A 240 3.24 16.40 -13.08
CA VAL A 240 3.67 17.75 -13.45
C VAL A 240 4.82 18.21 -12.55
N ALA A 241 4.70 18.01 -11.24
CA ALA A 241 5.73 18.40 -10.27
C ALA A 241 7.05 17.64 -10.49
N LEU A 242 6.96 16.37 -10.89
CA LEU A 242 8.13 15.54 -11.18
C LEU A 242 8.85 15.91 -12.47
N LEU A 243 8.22 16.63 -13.42
CA LEU A 243 8.82 16.93 -14.73
C LEU A 243 10.23 17.55 -14.63
N HIS A 244 10.48 18.37 -13.61
CA HIS A 244 11.75 19.04 -13.37
C HIS A 244 12.62 18.40 -12.28
N CYS A 245 12.14 17.37 -11.59
CA CYS A 245 12.84 16.78 -10.44
C CYS A 245 12.77 15.26 -10.35
N TYR A 246 12.34 14.56 -11.40
CA TYR A 246 12.24 13.09 -11.39
C TYR A 246 13.62 12.43 -11.14
N PRO A 247 13.69 11.34 -10.35
CA PRO A 247 14.94 10.62 -10.11
C PRO A 247 15.55 10.05 -11.40
N SER A 248 14.72 9.33 -12.16
CA SER A 248 15.05 8.66 -13.42
C SER A 248 13.85 8.68 -14.36
N LYS A 249 14.11 8.53 -15.66
CA LYS A 249 13.04 8.54 -16.70
C LYS A 249 12.02 7.44 -16.47
N ASP A 250 12.46 6.26 -16.03
CA ASP A 250 11.57 5.12 -15.78
C ASP A 250 10.58 5.41 -14.64
N VAL A 251 11.04 6.10 -13.58
CA VAL A 251 10.14 6.54 -12.50
C VAL A 251 9.10 7.52 -13.01
N MET A 252 9.49 8.50 -13.84
CA MET A 252 8.55 9.47 -14.42
C MET A 252 7.46 8.76 -15.24
N ILE A 253 7.84 7.81 -16.09
CA ILE A 253 6.89 7.02 -16.89
C ILE A 253 5.92 6.27 -15.98
N ILE A 254 6.42 5.58 -14.95
CA ILE A 254 5.57 4.86 -13.99
C ILE A 254 4.57 5.80 -13.31
N VAL A 255 5.02 6.97 -12.84
CA VAL A 255 4.14 7.91 -12.14
C VAL A 255 3.06 8.47 -13.06
N VAL A 256 3.40 8.79 -14.31
CA VAL A 256 2.43 9.23 -15.32
C VAL A 256 1.39 8.13 -15.60
N GLU A 257 1.82 6.89 -15.80
CA GLU A 257 0.91 5.76 -16.05
C GLU A 257 0.00 5.47 -14.85
N LEU A 258 0.52 5.54 -13.62
CA LEU A 258 -0.29 5.40 -12.40
C LEU A 258 -1.31 6.55 -12.27
N ALA A 259 -0.89 7.80 -12.49
CA ALA A 259 -1.78 8.95 -12.44
C ALA A 259 -2.92 8.82 -13.46
N ASN A 260 -2.59 8.48 -14.71
CA ASN A 260 -3.56 8.25 -15.77
C ASN A 260 -4.50 7.07 -15.45
N PHE A 261 -3.96 6.00 -14.87
CA PHE A 261 -4.75 4.84 -14.48
C PHE A 261 -5.83 5.22 -13.45
N PHE A 262 -5.43 5.86 -12.35
CA PHE A 262 -6.36 6.26 -11.29
C PHE A 262 -7.33 7.34 -11.77
N LYS A 263 -6.88 8.29 -12.58
CA LYS A 263 -7.74 9.32 -13.17
C LYS A 263 -8.84 8.73 -14.05
N LYS A 264 -8.51 7.73 -14.87
CA LYS A 264 -9.51 7.02 -15.68
C LYS A 264 -10.44 6.17 -14.82
N LEU A 265 -9.90 5.45 -13.84
CA LEU A 265 -10.68 4.61 -12.92
C LEU A 265 -11.68 5.42 -12.08
N CYS A 266 -11.30 6.64 -11.70
CA CYS A 266 -12.11 7.56 -10.91
C CYS A 266 -12.91 8.57 -11.75
N SER A 267 -12.97 8.36 -13.07
CA SER A 267 -13.77 9.19 -13.98
C SER A 267 -15.26 9.12 -13.61
N LYS A 268 -15.97 10.24 -13.77
CA LYS A 268 -17.43 10.34 -13.57
C LYS A 268 -18.19 9.39 -14.50
N VAL A 269 -17.67 9.14 -15.70
CA VAL A 269 -18.23 8.24 -16.70
C VAL A 269 -17.18 7.19 -17.03
N LEU A 270 -17.54 5.93 -16.83
CA LEU A 270 -16.70 4.77 -17.13
C LEU A 270 -17.20 4.11 -18.41
N ASP A 271 -16.34 4.06 -19.43
CA ASP A 271 -16.58 3.25 -20.62
C ASP A 271 -16.03 1.84 -20.40
N VAL A 272 -16.91 0.85 -20.47
CA VAL A 272 -16.56 -0.57 -20.34
C VAL A 272 -15.54 -1.00 -21.40
N SER A 273 -15.58 -0.41 -22.60
CA SER A 273 -14.62 -0.71 -23.67
C SER A 273 -13.20 -0.23 -23.36
N GLU A 274 -13.07 0.79 -22.53
CA GLU A 274 -11.76 1.31 -22.08
C GLU A 274 -11.21 0.53 -20.89
N LEU A 275 -12.05 -0.16 -20.10
CA LEU A 275 -11.61 -0.91 -18.93
C LEU A 275 -10.67 -2.05 -19.30
N ASP A 276 -10.88 -2.73 -20.42
CA ASP A 276 -9.98 -3.78 -20.90
C ASP A 276 -8.60 -3.22 -21.24
N LYS A 277 -8.55 -2.06 -21.91
CA LYS A 277 -7.29 -1.36 -22.21
C LYS A 277 -6.62 -0.86 -20.93
N LEU A 278 -7.41 -0.41 -19.96
CA LEU A 278 -6.93 0.04 -18.66
C LEU A 278 -6.28 -1.12 -17.88
N GLN A 279 -6.91 -2.29 -17.90
CA GLN A 279 -6.39 -3.52 -17.31
C GLN A 279 -5.07 -3.96 -17.97
N GLU A 280 -4.98 -3.91 -19.30
CA GLU A 280 -3.72 -4.21 -19.99
C GLU A 280 -2.60 -3.21 -19.65
N SER A 281 -2.94 -1.92 -19.56
CA SER A 281 -1.97 -0.88 -19.23
C SER A 281 -1.42 -1.05 -17.82
N ILE A 282 -2.29 -1.25 -16.81
CA ILE A 282 -1.84 -1.37 -15.42
C ILE A 282 -0.95 -2.60 -15.21
N VAL A 283 -1.21 -3.71 -15.92
CA VAL A 283 -0.34 -4.89 -15.86
C VAL A 283 1.07 -4.55 -16.37
N LYS A 284 1.20 -3.79 -17.46
CA LYS A 284 2.50 -3.33 -17.96
C LYS A 284 3.18 -2.38 -16.96
N THR A 285 2.42 -1.46 -16.36
CA THR A 285 2.90 -0.53 -15.34
C THR A 285 3.45 -1.27 -14.12
N LEU A 286 2.73 -2.28 -13.62
CA LEU A 286 3.19 -3.13 -12.51
C LEU A 286 4.47 -3.89 -12.86
N CYS A 287 4.61 -4.37 -14.09
CA CYS A 287 5.86 -4.99 -14.55
C CYS A 287 7.02 -3.98 -14.59
N ASN A 288 6.78 -2.75 -15.06
CA ASN A 288 7.80 -1.70 -15.05
C ASN A 288 8.19 -1.32 -13.60
N MET A 289 7.22 -1.27 -12.69
CA MET A 289 7.48 -1.06 -11.27
C MET A 289 8.34 -2.18 -10.67
N GLU A 290 8.08 -3.43 -11.03
CA GLU A 290 8.88 -4.60 -10.61
C GLU A 290 10.32 -4.56 -11.13
N LYS A 291 10.58 -3.86 -12.24
CA LYS A 291 11.94 -3.62 -12.77
C LYS A 291 12.67 -2.48 -12.05
N VAL A 292 11.93 -1.43 -11.68
CA VAL A 292 12.52 -0.18 -11.15
C VAL A 292 12.60 -0.22 -9.62
N PHE A 293 11.48 -0.44 -8.94
CA PHE A 293 11.39 -0.41 -7.47
C PHE A 293 11.78 -1.75 -6.84
N LEU A 294 12.10 -1.73 -5.55
CA LEU A 294 12.39 -2.96 -4.80
C LEU A 294 11.13 -3.81 -4.60
N PRO A 295 11.26 -5.14 -4.41
CA PRO A 295 10.12 -6.01 -4.10
C PRO A 295 9.29 -5.55 -2.89
N SER A 296 9.95 -4.96 -1.88
CA SER A 296 9.32 -4.37 -0.69
C SER A 296 8.29 -3.28 -1.02
N PHE A 297 8.49 -2.54 -2.11
CA PHE A 297 7.57 -1.50 -2.56
C PHE A 297 6.22 -2.09 -2.97
N LEU A 298 6.24 -3.19 -3.72
CA LEU A 298 5.05 -3.84 -4.27
C LEU A 298 4.24 -4.59 -3.21
N LEU A 299 4.89 -5.13 -2.17
CA LEU A 299 4.20 -5.81 -1.07
C LEU A 299 3.25 -4.89 -0.29
N SER A 300 3.49 -3.58 -0.31
CA SER A 300 2.67 -2.62 0.43
C SER A 300 1.31 -2.31 -0.22
N TRP A 301 1.03 -2.83 -1.41
CA TRP A 301 -0.19 -2.57 -2.17
C TRP A 301 -1.27 -3.64 -1.96
N TYR A 302 -0.92 -4.76 -1.31
CA TYR A 302 -1.77 -5.93 -1.13
C TYR A 302 -2.41 -6.05 0.27
N ILE A 303 -2.51 -4.93 1.02
CA ILE A 303 -3.06 -4.86 2.39
C ILE A 303 -4.33 -4.02 2.38
#